data_AF-A0AAC9IE46-F1
#
_entry.id   AF-A0AAC9IE46-F1
#
_cell.length_a   1.000
_cell.length_b   1.000
_cell.length_c   1.000
_cell.angle_alpha   90.00
_cell.angle_beta   90.00
_cell.angle_gamma   90.00
#
_symmetry.space_group_name_H-M   'P 1'
#
loop_
_entity.id
_entity.type
_entity.pdbx_description
1 polymer ?
#
loop_
_entity_poly.entity_id
_entity_poly.type
_entity_poly.pdbx_seq_one_letter_code
_entity_poly.pdbx_strand_id
1 'polypeptide(L)'
;MTSSPALDTAAALGALDPSSAISSLPWLAASLADDAAAGRFAAWGRSTVVDENVGEAVLSRALFDELHGRAGLEASWPVGNAGLLHVYGYLLSTTPTPYGLKRERWLTDDLALACGLSRGAFSPWAGSGTLLSRVTAAAASLLSRADAIDEAVEGRSTRIALGDPLPDGAAALAYAVDGLIVTMFPVADPAALRSGLGAPRLRWNAA
;
A
#
# COMPACT_ATOMS: atom_id res chain seq x y z
N MET A 1 -1.74 9.27 20.98
CA MET A 1 -0.64 8.38 20.56
C MET A 1 -1.13 6.94 20.65
N THR A 2 -1.64 6.36 19.57
CA THR A 2 -1.79 4.90 19.50
C THR A 2 -0.44 4.33 19.09
N SER A 3 0.19 3.64 20.03
CA SER A 3 1.54 3.09 19.95
C SER A 3 1.55 1.74 19.22
N SER A 4 2.73 1.32 18.74
CA SER A 4 2.96 -0.01 18.14
C SER A 4 2.26 -1.17 18.89
N PRO A 5 2.27 -1.25 20.25
CA PRO A 5 1.59 -2.30 20.99
C PRO A 5 0.09 -2.49 20.71
N ALA A 6 -0.66 -1.41 20.47
CA ALA A 6 -2.08 -1.52 20.13
C ALA A 6 -2.28 -2.12 18.74
N LEU A 7 -1.43 -1.71 17.79
CA LEU A 7 -1.42 -2.27 16.44
C LEU A 7 -0.98 -3.75 16.45
N ASP A 8 0.02 -4.11 17.25
CA ASP A 8 0.48 -5.48 17.44
C ASP A 8 -0.65 -6.38 17.98
N THR A 9 -1.38 -5.88 18.99
CA THR A 9 -2.53 -6.58 19.57
C THR A 9 -3.62 -6.76 18.52
N ALA A 10 -3.99 -5.70 17.81
CA ALA A 10 -5.01 -5.77 16.75
C ALA A 10 -4.62 -6.73 15.62
N ALA A 11 -3.36 -6.71 15.18
CA ALA A 11 -2.86 -7.60 14.13
C ALA A 11 -2.93 -9.08 14.56
N ALA A 12 -2.59 -9.39 15.82
CA ALA A 12 -2.74 -10.74 16.37
C ALA A 12 -4.22 -11.20 16.45
N LEU A 13 -5.15 -10.27 16.73
CA LEU A 13 -6.58 -10.57 16.75
C LEU A 13 -7.19 -10.69 15.34
N GLY A 14 -6.58 -10.09 14.32
CA GLY A 14 -7.18 -9.91 12.99
C GLY A 14 -7.62 -11.20 12.30
N ALA A 15 -6.99 -12.34 12.58
CA ALA A 15 -7.40 -13.63 12.04
C ALA A 15 -8.57 -14.29 12.80
N LEU A 16 -8.73 -13.98 14.09
CA LEU A 16 -9.70 -14.62 14.99
C LEU A 16 -10.99 -13.80 15.09
N ASP A 17 -10.85 -12.48 15.20
CA ASP A 17 -11.94 -11.53 15.31
C ASP A 17 -11.56 -10.23 14.57
N PRO A 18 -11.71 -10.22 13.22
CA PRO A 18 -11.43 -9.04 12.40
C PRO A 18 -12.18 -7.78 12.85
N SER A 19 -13.43 -7.95 13.28
CA SER A 19 -14.28 -6.83 13.66
C SER A 19 -13.77 -6.16 14.94
N SER A 20 -13.43 -6.94 15.96
CA SER A 20 -12.81 -6.43 17.19
C SER A 20 -11.41 -5.88 16.94
N ALA A 21 -10.61 -6.53 16.09
CA ALA A 21 -9.28 -6.04 15.72
C ALA A 21 -9.34 -4.61 15.16
N ILE A 22 -10.20 -4.35 14.18
CA ILE A 22 -10.33 -3.02 13.58
C ILE A 22 -10.96 -2.03 14.57
N SER A 23 -11.99 -2.44 15.32
CA SER A 23 -12.65 -1.56 16.31
C SER A 23 -11.74 -1.19 17.49
N SER A 24 -10.74 -2.01 17.80
CA SER A 24 -9.70 -1.70 18.81
C SER A 24 -8.73 -0.58 18.37
N LEU A 25 -8.78 -0.19 17.10
CA LEU A 25 -7.99 0.90 16.51
C LEU A 25 -8.94 2.02 16.02
N PRO A 26 -9.41 2.93 16.90
CA PRO A 26 -10.38 3.96 16.52
C PRO A 26 -9.94 4.84 15.34
N TRP A 27 -8.63 5.12 15.21
CA TRP A 27 -8.08 5.87 14.09
C TRP A 27 -8.20 5.13 12.75
N LEU A 28 -8.11 3.79 12.76
CA LEU A 28 -8.22 2.96 11.57
C LEU A 28 -9.68 2.92 11.12
N ALA A 29 -10.60 2.64 12.06
CA ALA A 29 -12.03 2.64 11.79
C ALA A 29 -12.51 3.99 11.26
N ALA A 30 -12.05 5.10 11.87
CA ALA A 30 -12.37 6.46 11.41
C ALA A 30 -11.80 6.74 10.01
N SER A 31 -10.56 6.33 9.73
CA SER A 31 -9.94 6.54 8.40
C SER A 31 -10.66 5.76 7.30
N LEU A 32 -11.02 4.49 7.55
CA LEU A 32 -11.78 3.67 6.61
C LEU A 32 -13.13 4.31 6.26
N ALA A 33 -13.85 4.80 7.28
CA ALA A 33 -15.13 5.47 7.09
C ALA A 33 -14.98 6.79 6.30
N ASP A 34 -13.98 7.62 6.64
CA ASP A 34 -13.72 8.89 5.95
C ASP A 34 -13.35 8.66 4.48
N ASP A 35 -12.43 7.73 4.20
CA ASP A 35 -12.00 7.43 2.84
C ASP A 35 -13.09 6.80 1.98
N ALA A 36 -13.93 5.95 2.57
CA ALA A 36 -15.10 5.39 1.91
C ALA A 36 -16.11 6.50 1.57
N ALA A 37 -16.46 7.35 2.55
CA ALA A 37 -17.41 8.45 2.35
C ALA A 37 -16.90 9.47 1.32
N ALA A 38 -15.59 9.71 1.28
CA ALA A 38 -14.94 10.61 0.31
C ALA A 38 -14.63 9.94 -1.04
N GLY A 39 -14.93 8.65 -1.23
CA GLY A 39 -14.70 7.91 -2.46
C GLY A 39 -13.22 7.75 -2.86
N ARG A 40 -12.28 7.85 -1.90
CA ARG A 40 -10.83 7.92 -2.21
C ARG A 40 -10.26 6.61 -2.75
N PHE A 41 -10.90 5.48 -2.45
CA PHE A 41 -10.51 4.18 -2.98
C PHE A 41 -10.63 4.09 -4.51
N ALA A 42 -11.40 4.97 -5.16
CA ALA A 42 -11.55 5.02 -6.62
C ALA A 42 -10.25 5.42 -7.35
N ALA A 43 -9.27 6.01 -6.65
CA ALA A 43 -7.95 6.30 -7.21
C ALA A 43 -7.04 5.06 -7.30
N TRP A 44 -7.49 3.93 -6.76
CA TRP A 44 -6.69 2.71 -6.62
C TRP A 44 -7.25 1.56 -7.44
N GLY A 45 -6.34 0.81 -8.05
CA GLY A 45 -6.64 -0.33 -8.89
C GLY A 45 -6.91 -1.59 -8.09
N ARG A 46 -6.72 -2.75 -8.73
CA ARG A 46 -6.88 -4.06 -8.09
C ARG A 46 -5.54 -4.66 -7.73
N SER A 47 -5.52 -5.37 -6.61
CA SER A 47 -4.33 -6.12 -6.18
C SER A 47 -4.73 -7.42 -5.50
N THR A 48 -3.88 -8.44 -5.66
CA THR A 48 -3.98 -9.69 -4.89
C THR A 48 -3.35 -9.53 -3.51
N VAL A 49 -3.94 -10.18 -2.50
CA VAL A 49 -3.32 -10.29 -1.17
C VAL A 49 -2.19 -11.32 -1.09
N VAL A 50 -2.00 -12.12 -2.14
CA VAL A 50 -0.94 -13.12 -2.20
C VAL A 50 0.39 -12.41 -2.44
N ASP A 51 1.34 -12.59 -1.53
CA ASP A 51 2.68 -12.02 -1.67
C ASP A 51 3.45 -12.74 -2.77
N GLU A 52 4.04 -11.98 -3.70
CA GLU A 52 4.82 -12.55 -4.81
C GLU A 52 6.12 -13.26 -4.38
N ASN A 53 6.66 -12.98 -3.18
CA ASN A 53 7.91 -13.59 -2.69
C ASN A 53 7.66 -14.82 -1.84
N VAL A 54 6.55 -14.84 -1.08
CA VAL A 54 6.21 -15.95 -0.17
C VAL A 54 5.20 -16.91 -0.80
N GLY A 55 4.39 -16.45 -1.76
CA GLY A 55 3.33 -17.25 -2.40
C GLY A 55 2.09 -17.46 -1.51
N GLU A 56 2.01 -16.75 -0.38
CA GLU A 56 0.94 -16.86 0.60
C GLU A 56 0.19 -15.55 0.78
N ALA A 57 -1.07 -15.63 1.23
CA ALA A 57 -1.88 -14.46 1.51
C ALA A 57 -1.36 -13.71 2.74
N VAL A 58 -1.11 -12.41 2.61
CA VAL A 58 -0.60 -11.56 3.70
C VAL A 58 -1.68 -11.16 4.71
N LEU A 59 -2.94 -11.47 4.41
CA LEU A 59 -4.11 -11.29 5.28
C LEU A 59 -4.92 -12.59 5.30
N SER A 60 -5.63 -12.84 6.40
CA SER A 60 -6.66 -13.89 6.39
C SER A 60 -7.83 -13.47 5.50
N ARG A 61 -8.58 -14.46 4.99
CA ARG A 61 -9.82 -14.19 4.23
C ARG A 61 -10.85 -13.42 5.06
N ALA A 62 -10.98 -13.77 6.34
CA ALA A 62 -11.91 -13.08 7.25
C ALA A 62 -11.57 -11.59 7.41
N LEU A 63 -10.28 -11.26 7.57
CA LEU A 63 -9.84 -9.87 7.67
C LEU A 63 -10.00 -9.11 6.36
N PHE A 64 -9.72 -9.76 5.23
CA PHE A 64 -9.96 -9.19 3.91
C PHE A 64 -11.43 -8.84 3.70
N ASP A 65 -12.34 -9.78 3.99
CA ASP A 65 -13.78 -9.60 3.81
C ASP A 65 -14.28 -8.47 4.73
N GLU A 66 -13.84 -8.43 5.99
CA GLU A 66 -14.21 -7.38 6.96
C GLU A 66 -13.74 -5.98 6.52
N LEU A 67 -12.49 -5.84 6.07
CA LEU A 67 -11.96 -4.55 5.59
C LEU A 67 -12.77 -4.02 4.41
N HIS A 68 -13.10 -4.89 3.44
CA HIS A 68 -13.88 -4.51 2.27
C HIS A 68 -15.33 -4.18 2.64
N GLY A 69 -15.94 -4.97 3.54
CA GLY A 69 -17.27 -4.70 4.08
C GLY A 69 -17.37 -3.33 4.74
N ARG A 70 -16.38 -2.94 5.57
CA ARG A 70 -16.34 -1.61 6.20
C ARG A 70 -16.11 -0.48 5.20
N ALA A 71 -15.32 -0.72 4.16
CA ALA A 71 -15.07 0.26 3.11
C ALA A 71 -16.22 0.36 2.09
N GLY A 72 -17.21 -0.53 2.13
CA GLY A 72 -18.28 -0.59 1.14
C GLY A 72 -17.79 -0.94 -0.26
N LEU A 73 -16.73 -1.75 -0.36
CA LEU A 73 -16.07 -2.11 -1.61
C LEU A 73 -16.35 -3.56 -2.00
N GLU A 74 -16.75 -3.76 -3.24
CA GLU A 74 -16.85 -5.10 -3.83
C GLU A 74 -15.46 -5.70 -4.07
N ALA A 75 -15.30 -6.97 -3.71
CA ALA A 75 -14.05 -7.70 -3.93
C ALA A 75 -14.29 -9.20 -4.12
N SER A 76 -13.31 -9.89 -4.68
CA SER A 76 -13.37 -11.34 -4.91
C SER A 76 -12.04 -11.94 -4.51
N TRP A 77 -12.03 -12.62 -3.36
CA TRP A 77 -10.82 -13.25 -2.81
C TRP A 77 -10.05 -14.05 -3.89
N PRO A 78 -8.73 -13.88 -4.03
CA PRO A 78 -7.82 -13.08 -3.18
C PRO A 78 -7.60 -11.63 -3.67
N VAL A 79 -8.41 -11.13 -4.60
CA VAL A 79 -8.21 -9.83 -5.27
C VAL A 79 -9.20 -8.77 -4.78
N GLY A 80 -8.69 -7.64 -4.32
CA GLY A 80 -9.47 -6.51 -3.81
C GLY A 80 -8.93 -5.16 -4.24
N ASN A 81 -9.40 -4.08 -3.59
CA ASN A 81 -8.92 -2.72 -3.86
C ASN A 81 -7.48 -2.55 -3.34
N ALA A 82 -6.58 -2.10 -4.20
CA ALA A 82 -5.16 -2.01 -3.88
C ALA A 82 -4.86 -1.02 -2.75
N GLY A 83 -5.57 0.11 -2.69
CA GLY A 83 -5.42 1.10 -1.62
C GLY A 83 -5.82 0.52 -0.27
N LEU A 84 -6.98 -0.14 -0.21
CA LEU A 84 -7.44 -0.80 1.02
C LEU A 84 -6.44 -1.88 1.49
N LEU A 85 -5.97 -2.72 0.57
CA LEU A 85 -5.06 -3.82 0.89
C LEU A 85 -3.67 -3.35 1.31
N HIS A 86 -3.03 -2.50 0.51
CA HIS A 86 -1.65 -2.09 0.72
C HIS A 86 -1.52 -1.04 1.82
N VAL A 87 -2.51 -0.13 1.97
CA VAL A 87 -2.43 0.94 2.98
C VAL A 87 -2.96 0.47 4.32
N TYR A 88 -4.18 -0.08 4.37
CA TYR A 88 -4.80 -0.47 5.63
C TYR A 88 -4.59 -1.94 5.99
N GLY A 89 -4.72 -2.84 5.02
CA GLY A 89 -4.50 -4.26 5.23
C GLY A 89 -3.11 -4.55 5.77
N TYR A 90 -2.07 -3.98 5.16
CA TYR A 90 -0.68 -4.19 5.60
C TYR A 90 -0.44 -3.85 7.06
N LEU A 91 -1.10 -2.83 7.63
CA LEU A 91 -0.95 -2.46 9.04
C LEU A 91 -1.31 -3.61 9.99
N LEU A 92 -2.26 -4.45 9.59
CA LEU A 92 -2.73 -5.62 10.34
C LEU A 92 -2.08 -6.94 9.88
N SER A 93 -1.18 -6.89 8.89
CA SER A 93 -0.45 -8.08 8.44
C SER A 93 0.71 -8.40 9.39
N THR A 94 0.77 -9.66 9.83
CA THR A 94 1.88 -10.19 10.64
C THR A 94 2.80 -11.11 9.84
N THR A 95 2.58 -11.23 8.53
CA THR A 95 3.32 -12.16 7.66
C THR A 95 4.74 -11.61 7.42
N PRO A 96 5.79 -12.34 7.82
CA PRO A 96 7.16 -11.93 7.53
C PRO A 96 7.46 -12.08 6.04
N THR A 97 8.23 -11.14 5.49
CA THR A 97 8.76 -11.20 4.14
C THR A 97 10.29 -11.09 4.19
N PRO A 98 11.01 -11.38 3.09
CA PRO A 98 12.46 -11.18 3.03
C PRO A 98 12.92 -9.75 3.38
N TYR A 99 12.00 -8.77 3.33
CA TYR A 99 12.26 -7.36 3.57
C TYR A 99 11.68 -6.85 4.90
N GLY A 100 11.30 -7.75 5.81
CA GLY A 100 10.61 -7.40 7.06
C GLY A 100 9.09 -7.51 6.95
N LEU A 101 8.37 -6.81 7.82
CA LEU A 101 6.90 -6.84 7.85
C LEU A 101 6.31 -5.82 6.88
N LYS A 102 5.25 -6.20 6.16
CA LYS A 102 4.57 -5.31 5.19
C LYS A 102 4.17 -3.96 5.79
N ARG A 103 3.74 -3.93 7.06
CA ARG A 103 3.37 -2.71 7.79
C ARG A 103 4.50 -1.70 7.96
N GLU A 104 5.77 -2.14 7.98
CA GLU A 104 6.91 -1.26 8.22
C GLU A 104 6.99 -0.15 7.18
N ARG A 105 6.48 -0.41 5.97
CA ARG A 105 6.29 0.59 4.90
C ARG A 105 5.64 1.89 5.36
N TRP A 106 4.74 1.84 6.33
CA TRP A 106 4.01 3.00 6.85
C TRP A 106 4.46 3.43 8.25
N LEU A 107 5.22 2.58 8.94
CA LEU A 107 5.65 2.81 10.33
C LEU A 107 7.07 3.37 10.41
N THR A 108 7.88 3.20 9.38
CA THR A 108 9.20 3.83 9.25
C THR A 108 9.12 5.12 8.43
N ASP A 109 10.19 5.92 8.49
CA ASP A 109 10.30 7.17 7.74
C ASP A 109 10.76 6.95 6.28
N ASP A 110 11.18 5.74 5.92
CA ASP A 110 11.97 5.49 4.70
C ASP A 110 11.21 5.90 3.44
N LEU A 111 9.93 5.50 3.32
CA LEU A 111 9.12 5.86 2.17
C LEU A 111 8.75 7.35 2.16
N ALA A 112 8.51 7.96 3.32
CA ALA A 112 8.22 9.38 3.40
C ALA A 112 9.44 10.21 2.92
N LEU A 113 10.63 9.87 3.40
CA LEU A 113 11.88 10.51 3.00
C LEU A 113 12.17 10.28 1.52
N ALA A 114 11.97 9.06 1.02
CA ALA A 114 12.18 8.72 -0.39
C ALA A 114 11.20 9.45 -1.35
N CYS A 115 10.05 9.92 -0.83
CA CYS A 115 9.13 10.81 -1.54
C CYS A 115 9.48 12.30 -1.37
N GLY A 116 10.58 12.65 -0.69
CA GLY A 116 10.96 14.03 -0.38
C GLY A 116 10.11 14.69 0.72
N LEU A 117 9.37 13.91 1.51
CA LEU A 117 8.47 14.39 2.56
C LEU A 117 9.16 14.39 3.94
N SER A 118 8.57 15.12 4.88
CA SER A 118 9.02 15.11 6.27
C SER A 118 8.81 13.74 6.94
N ARG A 119 9.65 13.44 7.94
CA ARG A 119 9.48 12.28 8.83
C ARG A 119 8.06 12.21 9.39
N GLY A 120 7.53 11.01 9.52
CA GLY A 120 6.16 10.76 9.98
C GLY A 120 5.05 11.17 9.01
N ALA A 121 5.34 11.64 7.78
CA ALA A 121 4.30 12.02 6.82
C ALA A 121 3.33 10.88 6.49
N PHE A 122 3.79 9.62 6.55
CA PHE A 122 2.96 8.42 6.38
C PHE A 122 2.62 7.71 7.70
N SER A 123 2.83 8.34 8.84
CA SER A 123 2.35 7.78 10.11
C SER A 123 0.82 7.67 10.08
N PRO A 124 0.23 6.48 10.34
CA PRO A 124 -1.20 6.25 10.16
C PRO A 124 -2.10 7.12 11.05
N TRP A 125 -1.57 7.55 12.20
CA TRP A 125 -2.29 8.26 13.26
C TRP A 125 -1.87 9.73 13.38
N ALA A 126 -1.10 10.25 12.43
CA ALA A 126 -0.64 11.63 12.43
C ALA A 126 -0.92 12.32 11.10
N GLY A 127 -0.69 13.64 11.05
CA GLY A 127 -0.86 14.47 9.87
C GLY A 127 -2.31 14.90 9.62
N SER A 128 -2.48 15.75 8.60
CA SER A 128 -3.80 16.10 8.09
C SER A 128 -4.35 15.01 7.18
N GLY A 129 -5.66 14.74 7.28
CA GLY A 129 -6.34 13.71 6.51
C GLY A 129 -5.97 12.28 6.88
N THR A 130 -6.43 11.33 6.09
CA THR A 130 -6.16 9.90 6.24
C THR A 130 -4.80 9.51 5.65
N LEU A 131 -4.26 8.37 6.09
CA LEU A 131 -3.06 7.80 5.48
C LEU A 131 -3.25 7.58 3.98
N LEU A 132 -4.38 6.99 3.55
CA LEU A 132 -4.68 6.75 2.14
C LEU A 132 -4.63 8.05 1.34
N SER A 133 -5.23 9.14 1.83
CA SER A 133 -5.22 10.42 1.11
C SER A 133 -3.80 10.95 0.87
N ARG A 134 -2.91 10.87 1.87
CA ARG A 134 -1.52 11.32 1.77
C ARG A 134 -0.69 10.44 0.85
N VAL A 135 -0.84 9.12 0.96
CA VAL A 135 -0.17 8.16 0.08
C VAL A 135 -0.64 8.33 -1.37
N THR A 136 -1.94 8.55 -1.58
CA THR A 136 -2.51 8.82 -2.91
C THR A 136 -1.90 10.07 -3.53
N ALA A 137 -1.78 11.16 -2.77
CA ALA A 137 -1.17 12.40 -3.26
C ALA A 137 0.31 12.21 -3.64
N ALA A 138 1.08 11.51 -2.82
CA ALA A 138 2.48 11.22 -3.11
C ALA A 138 2.64 10.30 -4.35
N ALA A 139 1.81 9.25 -4.46
CA ALA A 139 1.81 8.35 -5.61
C ALA A 139 1.46 9.11 -6.90
N ALA A 140 0.41 9.94 -6.88
CA ALA A 140 0.02 10.75 -8.01
C ALA A 140 1.13 11.72 -8.45
N SER A 141 1.84 12.35 -7.49
CA SER A 141 2.98 13.20 -7.79
C SER A 141 4.10 12.43 -8.49
N LEU A 142 4.47 11.24 -7.99
CA LEU A 142 5.48 10.39 -8.64
C LEU A 142 5.02 9.96 -10.04
N LEU A 143 3.79 9.47 -10.19
CA LEU A 143 3.25 8.97 -11.45
C LEU A 143 3.12 10.08 -12.51
N SER A 144 2.97 11.34 -12.10
CA SER A 144 2.92 12.49 -13.02
C SER A 144 4.26 12.83 -13.68
N ARG A 145 5.36 12.22 -13.22
CA ARG A 145 6.69 12.50 -13.77
C ARG A 145 6.80 12.08 -15.24
N ALA A 146 7.52 12.89 -16.01
CA ALA A 146 7.74 12.67 -17.44
C ALA A 146 8.73 11.53 -17.73
N ASP A 147 9.60 11.19 -16.77
CA ASP A 147 10.58 10.11 -16.85
C ASP A 147 10.06 8.77 -16.28
N ALA A 148 8.75 8.66 -16.05
CA ALA A 148 8.11 7.40 -15.71
C ALA A 148 8.16 6.44 -16.91
N ILE A 149 8.25 5.16 -16.62
CA ILE A 149 8.33 4.09 -17.61
C ILE A 149 6.91 3.62 -17.91
N ASP A 150 6.50 3.75 -19.16
CA ASP A 150 5.23 3.24 -19.65
C ASP A 150 5.43 1.87 -20.33
N GLU A 151 4.68 0.86 -19.89
CA GLU A 151 4.62 -0.46 -20.52
C GLU A 151 3.17 -0.81 -20.88
N ALA A 152 2.97 -1.56 -21.95
CA ALA A 152 1.68 -2.17 -22.28
C ALA A 152 1.71 -3.66 -21.95
N VAL A 153 0.74 -4.13 -21.17
CA VAL A 153 0.64 -5.52 -20.72
C VAL A 153 -0.77 -6.01 -20.99
N GLU A 154 -0.93 -6.96 -21.92
CA GLU A 154 -2.23 -7.58 -22.24
C GLU A 154 -3.34 -6.55 -22.55
N GLY A 155 -2.98 -5.45 -23.23
CA GLY A 155 -3.91 -4.36 -23.58
C GLY A 155 -4.16 -3.34 -22.46
N ARG A 156 -3.56 -3.51 -21.28
CA ARG A 156 -3.60 -2.56 -20.17
C ARG A 156 -2.38 -1.66 -20.21
N SER A 157 -2.55 -0.39 -19.88
CA SER A 157 -1.43 0.54 -19.74
C SER A 157 -0.87 0.45 -18.32
N THR A 158 0.45 0.42 -18.18
CA THR A 158 1.09 0.39 -16.87
C THR A 158 2.14 1.49 -16.81
N ARG A 159 2.32 2.08 -15.62
CA ARG A 159 3.24 3.19 -15.40
C ARG A 159 4.05 2.97 -14.15
N ILE A 160 5.37 2.99 -14.29
CA ILE A 160 6.33 2.82 -13.20
C ILE A 160 7.07 4.14 -13.03
N ALA A 161 6.87 4.81 -11.90
CA ALA A 161 7.59 6.03 -11.56
C ALA A 161 8.60 5.77 -10.45
N LEU A 162 9.78 6.37 -10.60
CA LEU A 162 10.82 6.41 -9.57
C LEU A 162 11.05 7.86 -9.16
N GLY A 163 11.15 8.11 -7.86
CA GLY A 163 11.52 9.39 -7.30
C GLY A 163 13.00 9.70 -7.50
N ASP A 164 13.40 10.88 -7.03
CA ASP A 164 14.81 11.26 -7.04
C ASP A 164 15.58 10.46 -5.96
N PRO A 165 16.78 9.94 -6.25
CA PRO A 165 17.54 9.18 -5.28
C PRO A 165 17.93 10.02 -4.06
N LEU A 166 17.79 9.42 -2.87
CA LEU A 166 18.34 9.90 -1.61
C LEU A 166 19.88 9.78 -1.59
N PRO A 167 20.56 10.42 -0.62
CA PRO A 167 22.02 10.33 -0.50
C PRO A 167 22.57 8.90 -0.33
N ASP A 168 21.76 7.97 0.18
CA ASP A 168 22.10 6.55 0.31
C ASP A 168 21.77 5.72 -0.95
N GLY A 169 21.25 6.36 -2.00
CA GLY A 169 20.88 5.75 -3.27
C GLY A 169 19.42 5.28 -3.35
N ALA A 170 18.68 5.23 -2.23
CA ALA A 170 17.31 4.75 -2.23
C ALA A 170 16.36 5.75 -2.92
N ALA A 171 15.27 5.28 -3.53
CA ALA A 171 14.25 6.13 -4.14
C ALA A 171 12.85 5.57 -3.91
N ALA A 172 11.82 6.42 -3.93
CA ALA A 172 10.44 5.94 -3.89
C ALA A 172 10.05 5.37 -5.26
N LEU A 173 9.27 4.30 -5.26
CA LEU A 173 8.61 3.79 -6.45
C LEU A 173 7.11 3.94 -6.31
N ALA A 174 6.42 4.34 -7.38
CA ALA A 174 4.98 4.21 -7.52
C ALA A 174 4.63 3.43 -8.79
N TYR A 175 3.60 2.59 -8.72
CA TYR A 175 3.12 1.79 -9.83
C TYR A 175 1.62 1.98 -10.04
N ALA A 176 1.22 2.14 -11.30
CA ALA A 176 -0.18 2.24 -11.69
C ALA A 176 -0.49 1.35 -12.89
N VAL A 177 -1.76 0.94 -12.98
CA VAL A 177 -2.33 0.19 -14.10
C VAL A 177 -3.63 0.88 -14.51
N ASP A 178 -3.77 1.18 -15.80
CA ASP A 178 -4.90 1.91 -16.38
C ASP A 178 -5.20 3.24 -15.67
N GLY A 179 -4.13 3.93 -15.27
CA GLY A 179 -4.19 5.20 -14.54
C GLY A 179 -4.54 5.07 -13.05
N LEU A 180 -4.77 3.85 -12.54
CA LEU A 180 -5.11 3.59 -11.14
C LEU A 180 -3.90 3.12 -10.34
N ILE A 181 -3.70 3.69 -9.16
CA ILE A 181 -2.55 3.36 -8.30
C ILE A 181 -2.68 1.92 -7.80
N VAL A 182 -1.61 1.15 -7.91
CA VAL A 182 -1.54 -0.20 -7.32
C VAL A 182 -0.71 -0.19 -6.04
N THR A 183 0.50 0.39 -6.07
CA THR A 183 1.37 0.34 -4.90
C THR A 183 2.42 1.44 -4.91
N MET A 184 3.07 1.61 -3.76
CA MET A 184 4.23 2.46 -3.56
C MET A 184 5.14 1.84 -2.49
N PHE A 185 6.45 1.91 -2.66
CA PHE A 185 7.43 1.41 -1.69
C PHE A 185 8.84 1.98 -1.96
N PRO A 186 9.75 2.00 -0.96
CA PRO A 186 11.13 2.42 -1.18
C PRO A 186 11.91 1.33 -1.92
N VAL A 187 12.80 1.73 -2.81
CA VAL A 187 13.69 0.88 -3.59
C VAL A 187 15.12 1.26 -3.26
N ALA A 188 15.91 0.31 -2.78
CA ALA A 188 17.30 0.56 -2.37
C ALA A 188 18.22 0.90 -3.56
N ASP A 189 18.00 0.27 -4.72
CA ASP A 189 18.77 0.51 -5.94
C ASP A 189 17.82 0.72 -7.14
N PRO A 190 17.42 1.97 -7.43
CA PRO A 190 16.54 2.27 -8.56
C PRO A 190 17.19 1.96 -9.93
N ALA A 191 18.52 1.97 -10.03
CA ALA A 191 19.22 1.66 -11.27
C ALA A 191 19.18 0.15 -11.56
N ALA A 192 19.43 -0.68 -10.55
CA ALA A 192 19.26 -2.14 -10.65
C ALA A 192 17.81 -2.53 -10.91
N LEU A 193 16.84 -1.85 -10.29
CA LEU A 193 15.42 -2.09 -10.59
C LEU A 193 15.12 -1.82 -12.06
N ARG A 194 15.55 -0.67 -12.59
CA ARG A 194 15.33 -0.30 -14.00
C ARG A 194 15.95 -1.31 -14.97
N SER A 195 17.19 -1.73 -14.74
CA SER A 195 17.86 -2.72 -15.61
C SER A 195 17.26 -4.12 -15.48
N GLY A 196 16.64 -4.43 -14.33
CA GLY A 196 16.05 -5.73 -14.02
C GLY A 196 14.57 -5.91 -14.39
N LEU A 197 13.87 -4.90 -14.93
CA LEU A 197 12.44 -5.02 -15.25
C LEU A 197 12.11 -6.16 -16.24
N GLY A 198 13.02 -6.46 -17.16
CA GLY A 198 12.82 -7.51 -18.16
C GLY A 198 11.64 -7.21 -19.09
N ALA A 199 10.94 -8.27 -19.54
CA ALA A 199 9.75 -8.10 -20.38
C ALA A 199 8.57 -7.48 -19.59
N PRO A 200 7.72 -6.66 -20.25
CA PRO A 200 6.50 -6.12 -19.65
C PRO A 200 5.61 -7.21 -19.08
N ARG A 201 5.16 -7.02 -17.84
CA ARG A 201 4.18 -7.86 -17.15
C ARG A 201 3.53 -7.07 -16.03
N LEU A 202 2.41 -7.56 -15.49
CA LEU A 202 1.88 -7.02 -14.24
C LEU A 202 2.86 -7.30 -13.10
N ARG A 203 3.07 -6.30 -12.24
CA ARG A 203 4.09 -6.31 -11.17
C ARG A 203 3.47 -5.99 -9.82
N TRP A 204 4.18 -6.35 -8.76
CA TRP A 204 3.92 -5.90 -7.39
C TRP A 204 2.47 -6.09 -6.97
N ASN A 205 1.99 -7.31 -7.20
CA ASN A 205 0.65 -7.80 -6.87
C ASN A 205 -0.51 -7.14 -7.65
N ALA A 206 -0.28 -6.45 -8.77
CA ALA A 206 -1.36 -5.96 -9.64
C ALA A 206 -2.21 -7.12 -10.19
N ALA A 207 -3.53 -6.88 -10.30
CA ALA A 207 -4.52 -7.83 -10.83
C ALA A 207 -5.46 -7.17 -11.84
#